data_AF-A0A841GNX2-F1
#
_entry.id   AF-A0A841GNX2-F1
#
_cell.length_a   1.000
_cell.length_b   1.000
_cell.length_c   1.000
_cell.angle_alpha   90.00
_cell.angle_beta   90.00
_cell.angle_gamma   90.00
#
_symmetry.space_group_name_H-M   'P 1'
#
loop_
_entity.id
_entity.type
_entity.pdbx_description
1 polymer ?
#
loop_
_entity_poly.entity_id
_entity_poly.type
_entity_poly.pdbx_seq_one_letter_code
_entity_poly.pdbx_strand_id
1 'polypeptide(L)'
;MKNKLTLQNLFKIFSSQTKLEILMTIFDNNLTASEIANRLNKDLSTIYRHLVQLKNIGILKSKRVKGIEYFDFSSTKVFQLIENAIEFLNEINGEHVIDCSNLKECFFAESPNNLNPDYVLDVRGEICPVPDVKTRKMLETLEEGKILLVIVDYPLSAERIPISVSKMGAKVLAKISEKAGEVKIFIQK
;
A
#
# COMPACT_ATOMS: atom_id res chain seq x y z
N MET A 1 12.65 1.07 33.35
CA MET A 1 11.54 0.19 32.92
C MET A 1 11.20 0.53 31.48
N LYS A 2 11.29 -0.41 30.52
CA LYS A 2 10.66 -0.21 29.21
C LYS A 2 9.16 -0.06 29.47
N ASN A 3 8.58 1.09 29.16
CA ASN A 3 7.13 1.27 29.26
C ASN A 3 6.47 0.17 28.45
N LYS A 4 5.68 -0.67 29.12
CA LYS A 4 4.93 -1.74 28.48
C LYS A 4 3.94 -1.07 27.52
N LEU A 5 4.10 -1.34 26.23
CA LEU A 5 3.19 -0.83 25.21
C LEU A 5 1.78 -1.37 25.50
N THR A 6 0.80 -0.47 25.57
CA THR A 6 -0.63 -0.80 25.73
C THR A 6 -1.38 -0.44 24.46
N LEU A 7 -2.56 -1.02 24.27
CA LEU A 7 -3.42 -0.72 23.10
C LEU A 7 -3.74 0.78 23.00
N GLN A 8 -4.07 1.43 24.13
CA GLN A 8 -4.36 2.87 24.17
C GLN A 8 -3.14 3.71 23.76
N ASN A 9 -1.96 3.37 24.28
CA ASN A 9 -0.74 4.11 23.94
C ASN A 9 -0.35 3.87 22.49
N LEU A 10 -0.56 2.66 21.95
CA LEU A 10 -0.35 2.33 20.54
C LEU A 10 -1.15 3.25 19.63
N PHE A 11 -2.48 3.34 19.82
CA PHE A 11 -3.30 4.24 19.00
C PHE A 11 -2.96 5.71 19.20
N LYS A 12 -2.56 6.14 20.40
CA LYS A 12 -2.06 7.51 20.63
C LYS A 12 -0.76 7.80 19.88
N ILE A 13 0.09 6.79 19.65
CA ILE A 13 1.29 6.93 18.82
C ILE A 13 0.88 7.04 17.35
N PHE A 14 -0.03 6.19 16.91
CA PHE A 14 -0.48 6.12 15.52
C PHE A 14 -1.38 7.30 15.13
N SER A 15 -1.94 8.05 16.07
CA SER A 15 -2.68 9.28 15.75
C SER A 15 -1.79 10.50 15.45
N SER A 16 -0.46 10.37 15.54
CA SER A 16 0.47 11.45 15.26
C SER A 16 0.87 11.46 13.78
N GLN A 17 0.53 12.54 13.06
CA GLN A 17 0.83 12.71 11.63
C GLN A 17 2.29 12.41 11.28
N THR A 18 3.26 13.03 11.95
CA THR A 18 4.69 12.80 11.64
C THR A 18 5.14 11.38 11.93
N LYS A 19 4.56 10.72 12.93
CA LYS A 19 4.90 9.32 13.22
C LYS A 19 4.30 8.40 12.17
N LEU A 20 3.06 8.64 11.74
CA LEU A 20 2.46 7.91 10.62
C LEU A 20 3.27 8.06 9.36
N GLU A 21 3.64 9.29 8.97
CA GLU A 21 4.48 9.55 7.81
C GLU A 21 5.80 8.77 7.87
N ILE A 22 6.46 8.73 9.04
CA ILE A 22 7.67 7.90 9.25
C ILE A 22 7.37 6.41 9.07
N LEU A 23 6.29 5.89 9.66
CA LEU A 23 5.93 4.46 9.56
C LEU A 23 5.59 4.07 8.12
N MET A 24 4.85 4.92 7.39
CA MET A 24 4.56 4.75 5.97
C MET A 24 5.82 4.82 5.11
N THR A 25 6.81 5.63 5.50
CA THR A 25 8.08 5.72 4.76
C THR A 25 8.98 4.50 4.97
N ILE A 26 8.98 3.91 6.17
CA ILE A 26 9.76 2.70 6.52
C ILE A 26 9.13 1.44 5.91
N PHE A 27 7.83 1.47 5.63
CA PHE A 27 7.07 0.38 5.00
C PHE A 27 7.80 -0.25 3.82
N ASP A 28 8.44 0.58 2.99
CA ASP A 28 9.08 0.11 1.77
C ASP A 28 10.49 -0.46 1.98
N ASN A 29 11.22 -0.04 3.02
CA ASN A 29 12.67 -0.25 3.08
C ASN A 29 13.27 -0.08 4.49
N ASN A 30 14.42 -0.72 4.71
CA ASN A 30 15.32 -0.38 5.82
C ASN A 30 15.99 0.97 5.55
N LEU A 31 15.62 2.03 6.28
CA LEU A 31 16.06 3.40 5.99
C LEU A 31 16.84 4.05 7.13
N THR A 32 17.72 4.97 6.78
CA THR A 32 18.43 5.85 7.71
C THR A 32 17.57 7.06 8.08
N ALA A 33 17.93 7.72 9.19
CA ALA A 33 17.24 8.95 9.61
C ALA A 33 17.34 10.08 8.56
N SER A 34 18.47 10.18 7.85
CA SER A 34 18.66 11.18 6.80
C SER A 34 17.82 10.91 5.57
N GLU A 35 17.70 9.66 5.13
CA GLU A 35 16.82 9.29 4.02
C GLU A 35 15.36 9.61 4.33
N ILE A 36 14.89 9.30 5.54
CA ILE A 36 13.52 9.61 5.97
C ILE A 36 13.30 11.12 6.04
N ALA A 37 14.25 11.87 6.61
CA ALA A 37 14.19 13.33 6.68
C ALA A 37 14.09 13.99 5.31
N ASN A 38 14.91 13.53 4.35
CA ASN A 38 14.88 14.03 2.99
C ASN A 38 13.55 13.71 2.29
N ARG A 39 13.03 12.48 2.43
CA ARG A 39 11.75 12.08 1.82
C ARG A 39 10.56 12.88 2.35
N LEU A 40 10.55 13.14 3.66
CA LEU A 40 9.46 13.87 4.31
C LEU A 40 9.64 15.40 4.26
N ASN A 41 10.75 15.90 3.72
CA ASN A 41 11.14 17.31 3.76
C ASN A 41 11.07 17.88 5.20
N LYS A 42 11.64 17.16 6.17
CA LYS A 42 11.64 17.53 7.60
C LYS A 42 13.06 17.58 8.15
N ASP A 43 13.24 18.37 9.21
CA ASP A 43 14.51 18.46 9.93
C ASP A 43 14.98 17.09 10.46
N LEU A 44 16.26 16.78 10.23
CA LEU A 44 16.90 15.53 10.62
C LEU A 44 16.81 15.29 12.14
N SER A 45 16.98 16.34 12.95
CA SER A 45 16.95 16.22 14.41
C SER A 45 15.56 15.82 14.90
N THR A 46 14.52 16.39 14.28
CA THR A 46 13.11 16.08 14.52
C THR A 46 12.78 14.63 14.16
N ILE A 47 13.20 14.18 12.98
CA ILE A 47 13.01 12.79 12.55
C ILE A 47 13.73 11.82 13.47
N TYR A 48 15.01 12.08 13.76
CA TYR A 48 15.80 11.23 14.65
C TYR A 48 15.15 11.11 16.04
N ARG A 49 14.64 12.21 16.59
CA ARG A 49 13.90 12.21 17.85
C ARG A 49 12.67 11.29 17.80
N HIS A 50 11.89 11.34 16.72
CA HIS A 50 10.73 10.46 16.56
C HIS A 50 11.11 8.99 16.37
N LEU A 51 12.15 8.70 15.59
CA LEU A 51 12.66 7.34 15.39
C LEU A 51 13.13 6.71 16.70
N VAL A 52 13.88 7.46 17.51
CA VAL A 52 14.32 7.00 18.84
C VAL A 52 13.13 6.75 19.75
N GLN A 53 12.12 7.61 19.75
CA GLN A 53 10.90 7.39 20.53
C GLN A 53 10.19 6.10 20.11
N LEU A 54 9.96 5.91 18.81
CA LEU A 54 9.32 4.72 18.23
C LEU A 54 10.12 3.43 18.49
N LYS A 55 11.45 3.53 18.50
CA LYS A 55 12.36 2.43 18.88
C LYS A 55 12.26 2.08 20.37
N ASN A 56 12.27 3.08 21.24
CA ASN A 56 12.24 2.89 22.69
C ASN A 56 10.95 2.22 23.18
N ILE A 57 9.83 2.52 22.52
CA ILE A 57 8.52 1.92 22.81
C ILE A 57 8.29 0.58 22.09
N GLY A 58 9.24 0.16 21.25
CA GLY A 58 9.24 -1.16 20.62
C GLY A 58 8.48 -1.26 19.29
N ILE A 59 8.06 -0.15 18.68
CA ILE A 59 7.43 -0.15 17.34
C ILE A 59 8.50 -0.38 16.25
N LEU A 60 9.65 0.28 16.41
CA LEU A 60 10.79 0.15 15.50
C LEU A 60 11.95 -0.58 16.16
N LYS A 61 12.76 -1.24 15.34
CA LYS A 61 14.09 -1.74 15.67
C LYS A 61 15.10 -0.99 14.81
N SER A 62 16.38 -1.17 15.12
CA SER A 62 17.45 -0.57 14.33
C SER A 62 18.65 -1.49 14.25
N LYS A 63 19.36 -1.48 13.12
CA LYS A 63 20.62 -2.18 12.91
C LYS A 63 21.69 -1.18 12.50
N ARG A 64 22.92 -1.35 13.01
CA ARG A 64 24.08 -0.58 12.56
C ARG A 64 24.89 -1.37 11.55
N VAL A 65 25.20 -0.75 10.41
CA VAL A 65 26.04 -1.30 9.35
C VAL A 65 27.07 -0.25 9.00
N LYS A 66 28.37 -0.57 9.16
CA LYS A 66 29.48 0.37 8.92
C LYS A 66 29.31 1.73 9.62
N GLY A 67 28.77 1.72 10.85
CA GLY A 67 28.53 2.93 11.65
C GLY A 67 27.23 3.68 11.34
N ILE A 68 26.53 3.32 10.26
CA ILE A 68 25.25 3.93 9.86
C ILE A 68 24.10 3.14 10.49
N GLU A 69 23.14 3.83 11.10
CA GLU A 69 21.96 3.24 11.75
C GLU A 69 20.75 3.24 10.80
N TYR A 70 20.25 2.04 10.52
CA TYR A 70 19.06 1.78 9.72
C TYR A 70 17.91 1.37 10.63
N PHE A 71 16.72 1.87 10.36
CA PHE A 71 15.49 1.63 11.10
C PHE A 71 14.54 0.74 10.29
N ASP A 72 13.80 -0.09 11.01
CA ASP A 72 12.85 -1.07 10.47
C ASP A 72 11.76 -1.34 11.52
N PHE A 73 10.64 -1.95 11.13
CA PHE A 73 9.64 -2.43 12.07
C PHE A 73 10.20 -3.52 13.00
N SER A 74 9.86 -3.42 14.28
CA SER A 74 10.18 -4.46 15.26
C SER A 74 9.46 -5.78 14.99
N SER A 75 8.31 -5.72 14.32
CA SER A 75 7.42 -6.86 14.09
C SER A 75 6.59 -6.65 12.85
N THR A 76 6.40 -7.71 12.06
CA THR A 76 5.49 -7.73 10.89
C THR A 76 4.03 -7.47 11.29
N LYS A 77 3.66 -7.68 12.57
CA LYS A 77 2.31 -7.37 13.06
C LYS A 77 2.00 -5.88 13.05
N VAL A 78 3.01 -5.01 13.14
CA VAL A 78 2.82 -3.56 13.05
C VAL A 78 2.43 -3.17 11.62
N PHE A 79 3.08 -3.79 10.64
CA PHE A 79 2.76 -3.65 9.22
C PHE A 79 1.31 -4.06 8.96
N GLN A 80 0.93 -5.28 9.38
CA GLN A 80 -0.44 -5.79 9.21
C GLN A 80 -1.50 -4.89 9.85
N LEU A 81 -1.19 -4.28 11.00
CA LEU A 81 -2.11 -3.35 11.67
C LEU A 81 -2.37 -2.09 10.84
N ILE A 82 -1.34 -1.54 10.20
CA ILE A 82 -1.45 -0.34 9.36
C ILE A 82 -2.17 -0.69 8.06
N GLU A 83 -1.81 -1.81 7.44
CA GLU A 83 -2.45 -2.34 6.23
C GLU A 83 -3.95 -2.56 6.44
N ASN A 84 -4.34 -3.29 7.49
CA ASN A 84 -5.75 -3.51 7.83
C ASN A 84 -6.48 -2.21 8.16
N ALA A 85 -5.79 -1.21 8.72
CA ALA A 85 -6.39 0.08 8.99
C ALA A 85 -6.67 0.86 7.69
N ILE A 86 -5.77 0.76 6.70
CA ILE A 86 -5.98 1.34 5.36
C ILE A 86 -7.14 0.61 4.67
N GLU A 87 -7.16 -0.71 4.69
CA GLU A 87 -8.25 -1.53 4.14
C GLU A 87 -9.61 -1.16 4.77
N PHE A 88 -9.67 -1.07 6.10
CA PHE A 88 -10.86 -0.62 6.82
C PHE A 88 -11.30 0.79 6.43
N LEU A 89 -10.36 1.73 6.27
CA LEU A 89 -10.68 3.09 5.84
C LEU A 89 -11.24 3.09 4.40
N ASN A 90 -10.67 2.28 3.52
CA ASN A 90 -11.14 2.10 2.15
C ASN A 90 -12.57 1.53 2.12
N GLU A 91 -12.86 0.51 2.94
CA GLU A 91 -14.20 -0.05 3.09
C GLU A 91 -15.23 1.02 3.55
N ILE A 92 -14.89 1.78 4.61
CA ILE A 92 -15.79 2.79 5.18
C ILE A 92 -16.00 3.97 4.22
N ASN A 93 -14.94 4.40 3.53
CA ASN A 93 -15.01 5.52 2.60
C ASN A 93 -15.61 5.13 1.24
N GLY A 94 -15.84 3.84 0.99
CA GLY A 94 -16.24 3.32 -0.32
C GLY A 94 -15.16 3.49 -1.39
N GLU A 95 -13.93 3.78 -0.98
CA GLU A 95 -12.77 3.98 -1.84
C GLU A 95 -12.04 2.65 -1.99
N HIS A 96 -12.50 1.86 -2.95
CA HIS A 96 -11.82 0.62 -3.38
C HIS A 96 -10.52 0.90 -4.15
N VAL A 97 -10.05 2.14 -4.17
CA VAL A 97 -8.98 2.63 -5.04
C VAL A 97 -7.78 3.04 -4.19
N ILE A 98 -6.64 2.42 -4.44
CA ILE A 98 -5.36 2.78 -3.85
C ILE A 98 -4.55 3.50 -4.93
N ASP A 99 -4.20 4.76 -4.69
CA ASP A 99 -3.31 5.54 -5.55
C ASP A 99 -1.84 5.15 -5.25
N CYS A 100 -1.22 4.43 -6.19
CA CYS A 100 0.18 4.02 -6.15
C CYS A 100 1.10 4.96 -6.95
N SER A 101 0.60 6.05 -7.54
CA SER A 101 1.35 6.92 -8.47
C SER A 101 2.62 7.55 -7.87
N ASN A 102 2.66 7.73 -6.55
CA ASN A 102 3.80 8.29 -5.83
C ASN A 102 4.65 7.25 -5.08
N LEU A 103 4.32 5.96 -5.19
CA LEU A 103 5.06 4.87 -4.55
C LEU A 103 6.14 4.33 -5.50
N LYS A 104 7.33 4.05 -4.96
CA LYS A 104 8.43 3.45 -5.75
C LYS A 104 8.11 2.01 -6.16
N GLU A 105 7.39 1.29 -5.30
CA GLU A 105 6.92 -0.08 -5.52
C GLU A 105 5.50 -0.20 -4.93
N CYS A 106 4.58 -0.79 -5.67
CA CYS A 106 3.20 -1.00 -5.22
C CYS A 106 3.09 -2.44 -4.68
N PHE A 107 2.87 -2.59 -3.37
CA PHE A 107 2.90 -3.88 -2.65
C PHE A 107 1.87 -4.90 -3.13
N PHE A 108 0.75 -4.41 -3.67
CA PHE A 108 -0.30 -5.25 -4.23
C PHE A 108 0.08 -5.89 -5.58
N ALA A 109 1.15 -5.39 -6.20
CA ALA A 109 1.58 -5.77 -7.54
C ALA A 109 2.54 -6.96 -7.58
N GLU A 110 2.77 -7.70 -6.48
CA GLU A 110 3.64 -8.89 -6.48
C GLU A 110 3.28 -9.81 -7.66
N SER A 111 4.06 -9.74 -8.74
CA SER A 111 3.84 -10.45 -9.99
C SER A 111 5.12 -10.44 -10.85
N PRO A 112 5.35 -11.47 -11.69
CA PRO A 112 6.69 -11.91 -12.11
C PRO A 112 7.39 -11.04 -13.16
N ASN A 113 6.73 -9.96 -13.63
CA ASN A 113 7.12 -9.23 -14.83
C ASN A 113 7.45 -7.74 -14.61
N ASN A 114 7.68 -7.30 -13.36
CA ASN A 114 8.09 -5.93 -13.04
C ASN A 114 7.07 -4.86 -13.50
N LEU A 115 5.77 -5.20 -13.50
CA LEU A 115 4.68 -4.28 -13.83
C LEU A 115 4.30 -3.48 -12.58
N ASN A 116 4.57 -2.17 -12.59
CA ASN A 116 4.16 -1.26 -11.51
C ASN A 116 2.85 -0.56 -11.90
N PRO A 117 1.73 -0.85 -11.22
CA PRO A 117 0.48 -0.13 -11.43
C PRO A 117 0.55 1.27 -10.79
N ASP A 118 -0.02 2.25 -11.48
CA ASP A 118 -0.25 3.59 -10.94
C ASP A 118 -1.42 3.58 -9.94
N TYR A 119 -2.40 2.72 -10.16
CA TYR A 119 -3.59 2.61 -9.30
C TYR A 119 -3.96 1.15 -9.08
N VAL A 120 -4.51 0.85 -7.91
CA VAL A 120 -5.06 -0.46 -7.58
C VAL A 120 -6.54 -0.30 -7.26
N LEU A 121 -7.38 -1.10 -7.89
CA LEU A 121 -8.80 -1.22 -7.60
C LEU A 121 -9.06 -2.59 -6.99
N ASP A 122 -9.30 -2.64 -5.69
CA ASP A 122 -9.66 -3.86 -4.97
C ASP A 122 -11.17 -4.03 -4.90
N VAL A 123 -11.66 -4.99 -5.67
CA VAL A 123 -13.08 -5.34 -5.78
C VAL A 123 -13.30 -6.80 -5.42
N ARG A 124 -12.47 -7.35 -4.52
CA ARG A 124 -12.75 -8.63 -3.85
C ARG A 124 -14.02 -8.52 -2.98
N GLY A 125 -14.73 -9.63 -2.80
CA GLY A 125 -16.01 -9.68 -2.08
C GLY A 125 -17.21 -9.11 -2.85
N GLU A 126 -16.99 -8.53 -4.03
CA GLU A 126 -18.03 -7.89 -4.85
C GLU A 126 -18.47 -8.79 -6.01
N ILE A 127 -19.78 -8.89 -6.21
CA ILE A 127 -20.37 -9.70 -7.28
C ILE A 127 -20.72 -8.80 -8.48
N CYS A 128 -20.63 -9.36 -9.69
CA CYS A 128 -21.10 -8.68 -10.89
C CYS A 128 -22.52 -8.08 -10.71
N PRO A 129 -22.77 -6.83 -11.16
CA PRO A 129 -21.95 -6.02 -12.06
C PRO A 129 -20.99 -5.04 -11.38
N VAL A 130 -20.87 -5.04 -10.05
CA VAL A 130 -20.14 -3.99 -9.31
C VAL A 130 -18.65 -3.89 -9.69
N PRO A 131 -17.88 -5.00 -9.74
CA PRO A 131 -16.47 -4.94 -10.17
C PRO A 131 -16.28 -4.37 -11.57
N ASP A 132 -17.18 -4.73 -12.49
CA ASP A 132 -17.14 -4.26 -13.88
C ASP A 132 -17.40 -2.75 -13.96
N VAL A 133 -18.46 -2.26 -13.30
CA VAL A 133 -18.81 -0.83 -13.30
C VAL A 133 -17.73 0.00 -12.64
N LYS A 134 -17.18 -0.44 -11.48
CA LYS A 134 -16.10 0.26 -10.77
C LYS A 134 -14.84 0.33 -11.63
N THR A 135 -14.46 -0.77 -12.28
CA THR A 135 -13.29 -0.81 -13.18
C THR A 135 -13.42 0.15 -14.35
N ARG A 136 -14.58 0.16 -15.02
CA ARG A 136 -14.83 1.05 -16.16
C ARG A 136 -14.81 2.53 -15.76
N LYS A 137 -15.46 2.88 -14.65
CA LYS A 137 -15.42 4.26 -14.11
C LYS A 137 -14.01 4.71 -13.78
N MET A 138 -13.21 3.83 -13.17
CA MET A 138 -11.81 4.17 -12.85
C MET A 138 -11.00 4.39 -14.12
N LEU A 139 -11.14 3.53 -15.14
CA LEU A 139 -10.48 3.74 -16.43
C LEU A 139 -10.91 5.05 -17.10
N GLU A 140 -12.17 5.48 -16.96
CA GLU A 140 -12.62 6.78 -17.47
C GLU A 140 -11.89 7.96 -16.81
N THR A 141 -11.58 7.88 -15.51
CA THR A 141 -10.91 8.95 -14.76
C THR A 141 -9.38 8.96 -14.90
N LEU A 142 -8.78 7.87 -15.38
CA LEU A 142 -7.33 7.75 -15.53
C LEU A 142 -6.77 8.58 -16.70
N GLU A 143 -5.48 8.93 -16.66
CA GLU A 143 -4.76 9.51 -17.80
C GLU A 143 -4.33 8.40 -18.78
N GLU A 144 -4.22 8.74 -20.07
CA GLU A 144 -3.75 7.81 -21.11
C GLU A 144 -2.38 7.21 -20.77
N GLY A 145 -2.25 5.89 -20.93
CA GLY A 145 -1.00 5.18 -20.65
C GLY A 145 -0.81 4.77 -19.18
N LYS A 146 -1.64 5.23 -18.25
CA LYS A 146 -1.62 4.80 -16.84
C LYS A 146 -2.07 3.35 -16.68
N ILE A 147 -1.48 2.67 -15.70
CA ILE A 147 -1.73 1.25 -15.43
C ILE A 147 -2.61 1.09 -14.17
N LEU A 148 -3.77 0.46 -14.34
CA LEU A 148 -4.68 0.04 -13.28
C LEU A 148 -4.50 -1.46 -13.01
N LEU A 149 -4.23 -1.81 -11.75
CA LEU A 149 -4.34 -3.17 -11.25
C LEU A 149 -5.73 -3.38 -10.66
N VAL A 150 -6.48 -4.36 -11.13
CA VAL A 150 -7.77 -4.77 -10.57
C VAL A 150 -7.62 -6.10 -9.86
N ILE A 151 -8.04 -6.18 -8.60
CA ILE A 151 -8.00 -7.41 -7.79
C ILE A 151 -9.44 -7.90 -7.60
N VAL A 152 -9.72 -9.13 -8.02
CA VAL A 152 -11.03 -9.79 -7.89
C VAL A 152 -10.86 -11.22 -7.37
N ASP A 153 -11.84 -11.70 -6.63
CA ASP A 153 -11.91 -13.08 -6.11
C ASP A 153 -13.03 -13.91 -6.77
N TYR A 154 -13.90 -13.28 -7.56
CA TYR A 154 -15.00 -13.96 -8.25
C TYR A 154 -14.66 -14.32 -9.72
N PRO A 155 -14.69 -15.62 -10.11
CA PRO A 155 -14.27 -16.05 -11.45
C PRO A 155 -15.02 -15.38 -12.61
N LEU A 156 -16.33 -15.16 -12.49
CA LEU A 156 -17.10 -14.51 -13.56
C LEU A 156 -16.72 -13.04 -13.74
N SER A 157 -16.38 -12.35 -12.64
CA SER A 157 -15.87 -10.97 -12.70
C SER A 157 -14.51 -10.95 -13.41
N ALA A 158 -13.64 -11.91 -13.11
CA ALA A 158 -12.32 -12.05 -13.72
C ALA A 158 -12.35 -12.34 -15.23
N GLU A 159 -13.42 -12.94 -15.76
CA GLU A 159 -13.63 -13.12 -17.19
C GLU A 159 -14.30 -11.90 -17.86
N ARG A 160 -15.22 -11.25 -17.16
CA ARG A 160 -16.00 -10.14 -17.72
C ARG A 160 -15.17 -8.86 -17.87
N ILE A 161 -14.37 -8.52 -16.86
CA ILE A 161 -13.60 -7.27 -16.83
C ILE A 161 -12.68 -7.14 -18.05
N PRO A 162 -11.85 -8.14 -18.44
CA PRO A 162 -11.02 -8.04 -19.64
C PRO A 162 -11.81 -7.77 -20.93
N ILE A 163 -13.01 -8.35 -21.05
CA ILE A 163 -13.87 -8.19 -22.22
C ILE A 163 -14.45 -6.77 -22.27
N SER A 164 -14.92 -6.25 -21.13
CA SER A 164 -15.57 -4.94 -21.07
C SER A 164 -14.59 -3.80 -21.28
N VAL A 165 -13.39 -3.89 -20.69
CA VAL A 165 -12.35 -2.85 -20.84
C VAL A 165 -11.75 -2.83 -22.24
N SER A 166 -11.59 -4.00 -22.88
CA SER A 166 -11.16 -4.08 -24.28
C SER A 166 -12.16 -3.39 -25.23
N LYS A 167 -13.46 -3.45 -24.92
CA LYS A 167 -14.50 -2.73 -25.69
C LYS A 167 -14.46 -1.22 -25.51
N MET A 168 -13.86 -0.73 -24.41
CA MET A 168 -13.68 0.70 -24.15
C MET A 168 -12.41 1.27 -24.78
N GLY A 169 -11.57 0.42 -25.40
CA GLY A 169 -10.30 0.82 -26.01
C GLY A 169 -9.08 0.63 -25.10
N ALA A 170 -9.28 0.25 -23.82
CA ALA A 170 -8.21 -0.01 -22.89
C ALA A 170 -7.52 -1.36 -23.18
N LYS A 171 -6.23 -1.46 -22.87
CA LYS A 171 -5.39 -2.64 -23.16
C LYS A 171 -5.15 -3.48 -21.91
N VAL A 172 -5.56 -4.75 -21.93
CA VAL A 172 -5.23 -5.72 -20.88
C VAL A 172 -3.77 -6.16 -21.04
N LEU A 173 -2.93 -5.84 -20.07
CA LEU A 173 -1.50 -6.16 -20.09
C LEU A 173 -1.21 -7.57 -19.55
N ALA A 174 -1.86 -7.94 -18.46
CA ALA A 174 -1.67 -9.24 -17.82
C ALA A 174 -2.89 -9.66 -17.01
N LYS A 175 -3.09 -10.97 -16.88
CA LYS A 175 -4.04 -11.59 -15.97
C LYS A 175 -3.34 -12.71 -15.23
N ILE A 176 -3.35 -12.66 -13.90
CA ILE A 176 -2.59 -13.54 -13.04
C ILE A 176 -3.55 -14.14 -12.02
N SER A 177 -3.66 -15.45 -12.02
CA SER A 177 -4.45 -16.19 -11.03
C SER A 177 -3.54 -16.71 -9.95
N GLU A 178 -3.78 -16.29 -8.71
CA GLU A 178 -3.03 -16.73 -7.55
C GLU A 178 -3.65 -17.99 -6.92
N LYS A 179 -2.84 -18.76 -6.19
CA LYS A 179 -3.26 -20.02 -5.57
C LYS A 179 -4.38 -19.84 -4.52
N ALA A 180 -4.57 -18.63 -4.01
CA ALA A 180 -5.59 -18.29 -3.01
C ALA A 180 -6.99 -18.04 -3.61
N GLY A 181 -7.16 -18.13 -4.94
CA GLY A 181 -8.44 -17.85 -5.61
C GLY A 181 -8.60 -16.40 -6.08
N GLU A 182 -7.61 -15.55 -5.78
CA GLU A 182 -7.55 -14.16 -6.25
C GLU A 182 -7.03 -14.09 -7.69
N VAL A 183 -7.57 -13.15 -8.45
CA VAL A 183 -7.15 -12.83 -9.81
C VAL A 183 -6.80 -11.36 -9.89
N LYS A 184 -5.57 -11.10 -10.32
CA LYS A 184 -5.01 -9.77 -10.58
C LYS A 184 -5.04 -9.49 -12.07
N ILE A 185 -5.63 -8.37 -12.47
CA ILE A 185 -5.77 -7.95 -13.87
C ILE A 185 -5.09 -6.60 -14.04
N PHE A 186 -4.06 -6.53 -14.88
CA PHE A 186 -3.36 -5.29 -15.21
C PHE A 186 -3.95 -4.73 -16.50
N ILE A 187 -4.38 -3.47 -16.44
CA ILE A 187 -5.08 -2.79 -17.52
C ILE A 187 -4.42 -1.44 -17.73
N GLN A 188 -3.98 -1.16 -18.95
CA GLN A 188 -3.52 0.16 -19.36
C GLN A 188 -4.69 0.90 -19.99
N LYS A 189 -4.93 2.14 -19.56
CA LYS A 189 -5.83 3.04 -20.28
C LYS A 189 -5.25 3.31 -21.66
#